data_AF-A0A507E658-F1
#
_entry.id   AF-A0A507E658-F1
#
_cell.length_a   1.000
_cell.length_b   1.000
_cell.length_c   1.000
_cell.angle_alpha   90.00
_cell.angle_beta   90.00
_cell.angle_gamma   90.00
#
_symmetry.space_group_name_H-M   'P 1'
#
loop_
_entity.id
_entity.type
_entity.pdbx_description
1 polymer ?
#
loop_
_entity_poly.entity_id
_entity_poly.type
_entity_poly.pdbx_seq_one_letter_code
_entity_poly.pdbx_strand_id
1 'polypeptide(L)'
;MSHSPSDHSMLPLSTTHLDGATTSEDYTSLMLTDDKPNHAGPSSSNSQPPSRRIVLALLLATSLVTLVFTAGPVLFELPQMDGVWYVGNDIVRLLEPIIAMPLYFALLVESKVFDDRRQGYIVGTVFMIFAGIYQQGAGFHSASNMFKHPFKEYMDLNPSAVATDPFFADFYYWLRTVWEHGVSHYLYAAGGVLMSMVLAYVYRDVCSPQPHTAITMSTARGADDMKWNMGDRVLWGIGALLYGLIIGSVAINFPKGSIVALVLILAYGAGVVGTFVIRKEGVRGTFALGRRYVLQWYLTAYTIALIVVIGWIIHAKGFDNREEAGIKF
;
A
#
# COMPACT_ATOMS: atom_id res chain seq x y z
N MET A 1 18.60 -81.09 -18.44
CA MET A 1 17.66 -80.42 -19.35
C MET A 1 18.15 -78.98 -19.51
N SER A 2 18.48 -78.41 -20.64
CA SER A 2 18.84 -78.84 -22.00
C SER A 2 19.34 -77.56 -22.70
N HIS A 3 20.52 -77.62 -23.34
CA HIS A 3 21.04 -76.83 -24.49
C HIS A 3 20.80 -75.29 -24.52
N SER A 4 21.80 -74.37 -24.48
CA SER A 4 22.90 -74.07 -25.46
C SER A 4 22.38 -73.89 -26.92
N PRO A 5 22.89 -73.02 -27.82
CA PRO A 5 24.21 -72.32 -27.89
C PRO A 5 24.17 -70.86 -28.50
N SER A 6 25.26 -70.07 -28.40
CA SER A 6 26.21 -69.54 -29.46
C SER A 6 25.60 -68.57 -30.51
N ASP A 7 26.22 -67.51 -31.05
CA ASP A 7 27.58 -67.24 -31.57
C ASP A 7 27.82 -65.71 -31.61
N HIS A 8 28.99 -65.16 -31.25
CA HIS A 8 30.26 -64.99 -31.99
C HIS A 8 30.27 -64.13 -33.28
N SER A 9 31.09 -63.08 -33.23
CA SER A 9 31.96 -62.46 -34.28
C SER A 9 31.72 -60.94 -34.41
N MET A 10 32.64 -60.09 -34.83
CA MET A 10 34.12 -59.99 -34.86
C MET A 10 34.42 -58.50 -35.15
N LEU A 11 35.55 -57.97 -34.67
CA LEU A 11 36.07 -56.64 -35.04
C LEU A 11 36.44 -56.57 -36.55
N PRO A 12 36.61 -55.37 -37.14
CA PRO A 12 37.98 -54.87 -37.23
C PRO A 12 38.17 -53.36 -37.01
N LEU A 13 39.40 -53.04 -36.59
CA LEU A 13 40.08 -51.75 -36.69
C LEU A 13 40.03 -51.16 -38.12
N SER A 14 39.96 -49.83 -38.20
CA SER A 14 40.74 -49.09 -39.21
C SER A 14 41.25 -47.77 -38.64
N THR A 15 42.56 -47.65 -38.68
CA THR A 15 43.42 -46.49 -38.39
C THR A 15 43.46 -45.55 -39.59
N THR A 16 43.51 -44.22 -39.38
CA THR A 16 44.52 -43.35 -40.00
C THR A 16 44.48 -41.91 -39.45
N HIS A 17 45.68 -41.45 -39.07
CA HIS A 17 46.21 -40.09 -39.00
C HIS A 17 45.55 -39.01 -39.87
N LEU A 18 45.51 -37.76 -39.36
CA LEU A 18 46.39 -36.66 -39.83
C LEU A 18 46.22 -35.39 -38.96
N ASP A 19 47.36 -34.82 -38.61
CA ASP A 19 47.53 -33.51 -37.97
C ASP A 19 47.07 -32.36 -38.89
N GLY A 20 46.57 -31.29 -38.29
CA GLY A 20 46.27 -30.04 -38.99
C GLY A 20 46.03 -28.89 -38.02
N ALA A 21 47.07 -28.10 -37.77
CA ALA A 21 47.05 -26.90 -36.95
C ALA A 21 46.28 -25.74 -37.62
N THR A 22 45.97 -24.72 -36.79
CA THR A 22 45.49 -23.36 -37.11
C THR A 22 44.00 -23.31 -37.49
N THR A 23 43.14 -22.46 -36.94
CA THR A 23 43.28 -21.05 -36.56
C THR A 23 42.27 -20.68 -35.44
N SER A 24 42.69 -19.72 -34.61
CA SER A 24 41.86 -18.70 -33.96
C SER A 24 40.47 -18.50 -34.59
N GLU A 25 39.41 -18.78 -33.83
CA GLU A 25 38.20 -17.96 -33.65
C GLU A 25 37.18 -18.73 -32.78
N ASP A 26 36.28 -18.00 -32.12
CA ASP A 26 35.10 -18.48 -31.38
C ASP A 26 35.27 -19.09 -29.98
N TYR A 27 35.71 -18.25 -29.04
CA TYR A 27 35.35 -18.35 -27.61
C TYR A 27 34.33 -17.29 -27.17
N THR A 28 33.40 -16.92 -28.06
CA THR A 28 32.32 -15.96 -27.72
C THR A 28 30.93 -16.46 -28.13
N SER A 29 30.66 -17.76 -28.06
CA SER A 29 29.34 -18.32 -28.40
C SER A 29 28.95 -19.55 -27.58
N LEU A 30 29.21 -19.53 -26.27
CA LEU A 30 28.75 -20.62 -25.39
C LEU A 30 28.44 -20.14 -23.96
N MET A 31 27.61 -19.10 -23.83
CA MET A 31 26.84 -18.79 -22.61
C MET A 31 25.52 -18.09 -22.95
N LEU A 32 24.81 -18.61 -23.94
CA LEU A 32 23.43 -18.24 -24.26
C LEU A 32 22.64 -19.53 -24.52
N THR A 33 22.56 -20.37 -23.50
CA THR A 33 21.62 -21.50 -23.49
C THR A 33 20.53 -21.24 -22.48
N ASP A 34 19.34 -21.04 -23.04
CA ASP A 34 18.08 -21.60 -22.57
C ASP A 34 17.32 -20.84 -21.47
N ASP A 35 17.06 -19.54 -21.68
CA ASP A 35 15.85 -18.93 -21.14
C ASP A 35 14.65 -19.35 -22.02
N LYS A 36 14.14 -20.56 -21.74
CA LYS A 36 12.78 -20.95 -22.14
C LYS A 36 11.80 -19.91 -21.60
N PRO A 37 10.99 -19.23 -22.43
CA PRO A 37 9.83 -18.51 -21.93
C PRO A 37 8.70 -19.52 -21.69
N ASN A 38 8.87 -20.43 -20.72
CA ASN A 38 7.80 -21.31 -20.25
C ASN A 38 7.05 -20.64 -19.09
N HIS A 39 6.39 -19.53 -19.38
CA HIS A 39 5.18 -19.14 -18.69
C HIS A 39 4.21 -18.57 -19.74
N ALA A 40 3.60 -19.48 -20.50
CA ALA A 40 2.28 -19.24 -21.05
C ALA A 40 1.35 -18.93 -19.86
N GLY A 41 1.20 -17.65 -19.55
CA GLY A 41 0.16 -17.18 -18.66
C GLY A 41 -1.20 -17.61 -19.23
N PRO A 42 -2.18 -17.92 -18.37
CA PRO A 42 -3.50 -18.28 -18.84
C PRO A 42 -4.07 -17.11 -19.65
N SER A 43 -4.45 -17.42 -20.90
CA SER A 43 -5.45 -16.74 -21.73
C SER A 43 -5.59 -15.24 -21.54
N SER A 44 -5.17 -14.49 -22.56
CA SER A 44 -5.58 -13.10 -22.81
C SER A 44 -7.09 -12.93 -22.60
N SER A 45 -7.50 -12.49 -21.41
CA SER A 45 -8.79 -11.86 -21.26
C SER A 45 -8.78 -10.63 -22.15
N ASN A 46 -9.78 -10.48 -23.01
CA ASN A 46 -10.03 -9.29 -23.82
C ASN A 46 -10.38 -8.05 -22.96
N SER A 47 -9.96 -8.01 -21.69
CA SER A 47 -10.24 -6.90 -20.81
C SER A 47 -9.31 -5.74 -21.14
N GLN A 48 -9.94 -4.60 -21.36
CA GLN A 48 -9.22 -3.35 -21.53
C GLN A 48 -8.38 -3.09 -20.28
N PRO A 49 -7.15 -2.57 -20.44
CA PRO A 49 -6.31 -2.24 -19.29
C PRO A 49 -7.01 -1.21 -18.39
N PRO A 50 -6.71 -1.20 -17.07
CA PRO A 50 -7.26 -0.22 -16.15
C PRO A 50 -7.07 1.22 -16.65
N SER A 51 -8.11 2.04 -16.56
CA SER A 51 -8.03 3.43 -16.99
C SER A 51 -7.18 4.23 -16.01
N ARG A 52 -5.98 4.66 -16.46
CA ARG A 52 -5.04 5.44 -15.66
C ARG A 52 -5.72 6.63 -14.96
N ARG A 53 -6.53 7.38 -15.70
CA ARG A 53 -7.20 8.58 -15.17
C ARG A 53 -8.20 8.24 -14.06
N ILE A 54 -8.97 7.15 -14.23
CA ILE A 54 -9.92 6.69 -13.21
C ILE A 54 -9.17 6.23 -11.96
N VAL A 55 -8.13 5.42 -12.12
CA VAL A 55 -7.31 4.94 -10.99
C VAL A 55 -6.70 6.11 -10.22
N LEU A 56 -6.08 7.08 -10.91
CA LEU A 56 -5.51 8.27 -10.27
C LEU A 56 -6.58 9.13 -9.59
N ALA A 57 -7.75 9.30 -10.20
CA ALA A 57 -8.86 10.02 -9.60
C ALA A 57 -9.38 9.32 -8.33
N LEU A 58 -9.46 7.99 -8.32
CA LEU A 58 -9.86 7.21 -7.14
C LEU A 58 -8.81 7.26 -6.02
N LEU A 59 -7.52 7.20 -6.34
CA LEU A 59 -6.43 7.39 -5.37
C LEU A 59 -6.46 8.80 -4.73
N LEU A 60 -6.74 9.82 -5.54
CA LEU A 60 -6.94 11.17 -5.03
C LEU A 60 -8.22 11.27 -4.19
N ALA A 61 -9.34 10.72 -4.67
CA ALA A 61 -10.62 10.78 -3.99
C ALA A 61 -10.59 10.07 -2.62
N THR A 62 -9.98 8.89 -2.53
CA THR A 62 -9.74 8.21 -1.24
C THR A 62 -8.95 9.09 -0.29
N SER A 63 -7.84 9.68 -0.75
CA SER A 63 -7.02 10.58 0.06
C SER A 63 -7.79 11.84 0.50
N LEU A 64 -8.61 12.43 -0.38
CA LEU A 64 -9.44 13.59 -0.05
C LEU A 64 -10.53 13.25 0.96
N VAL A 65 -11.20 12.11 0.81
CA VAL A 65 -12.19 11.62 1.78
C VAL A 65 -11.53 11.46 3.14
N THR A 66 -10.44 10.70 3.22
CA THR A 66 -9.71 10.54 4.48
C THR A 66 -9.29 11.89 5.06
N LEU A 67 -8.75 12.81 4.25
CA LEU A 67 -8.39 14.15 4.73
C LEU A 67 -9.58 14.94 5.28
N VAL A 68 -10.70 14.98 4.55
CA VAL A 68 -11.91 15.72 4.96
C VAL A 68 -12.43 15.19 6.30
N PHE A 69 -12.50 13.88 6.47
CA PHE A 69 -13.05 13.29 7.69
C PHE A 69 -12.05 13.19 8.86
N THR A 70 -10.74 13.31 8.60
CA THR A 70 -9.72 13.34 9.66
C THR A 70 -9.34 14.76 10.08
N ALA A 71 -9.13 15.67 9.12
CA ALA A 71 -8.79 17.07 9.38
C ALA A 71 -10.03 17.93 9.68
N GLY A 72 -11.18 17.64 9.07
CA GLY A 72 -12.42 18.38 9.31
C GLY A 72 -12.77 18.50 10.80
N PRO A 73 -12.83 17.40 11.57
CA PRO A 73 -13.07 17.43 13.01
C PRO A 73 -12.02 18.18 13.85
N VAL A 74 -10.84 18.44 13.29
CA VAL A 74 -9.78 19.22 13.94
C VAL A 74 -9.91 20.71 13.61
N LEU A 75 -10.35 21.03 12.39
CA LEU A 75 -10.49 22.41 11.91
C LEU A 75 -11.82 23.05 12.29
N PHE A 76 -12.86 22.23 12.48
CA PHE A 76 -14.20 22.68 12.81
C PHE A 76 -14.66 21.96 14.08
N GLU A 77 -14.94 22.73 15.14
CA GLU A 77 -15.61 22.18 16.31
C GLU A 77 -17.08 21.94 15.96
N LEU A 78 -17.42 20.68 15.69
CA LEU A 78 -18.80 20.31 15.46
C LEU A 78 -19.57 20.28 16.78
N PRO A 79 -20.85 20.68 16.78
CA PRO A 79 -21.65 20.76 17.99
C PRO A 79 -21.72 19.40 18.70
N GLN A 80 -21.80 19.46 20.03
CA GLN A 80 -22.23 18.31 20.81
C GLN A 80 -23.67 17.98 20.40
N MET A 81 -23.97 16.70 20.15
CA MET A 81 -25.34 16.29 19.90
C MET A 81 -26.09 16.22 21.24
N ASP A 82 -27.43 16.26 21.19
CA ASP A 82 -28.25 16.15 22.40
C ASP A 82 -27.99 14.79 23.09
N GLY A 83 -27.10 14.80 24.08
CA GLY A 83 -26.63 13.62 24.80
C GLY A 83 -25.10 13.50 24.85
N VAL A 84 -24.59 13.01 25.98
CA VAL A 84 -23.15 12.87 26.27
C VAL A 84 -22.44 11.77 25.47
N TRP A 85 -23.18 10.99 24.71
CA TRP A 85 -22.67 9.76 24.08
C TRP A 85 -21.88 10.03 22.80
N TYR A 86 -22.11 11.16 22.13
CA TYR A 86 -21.49 11.46 20.83
C TYR A 86 -21.28 12.96 20.61
N VAL A 87 -20.07 13.32 20.20
CA VAL A 87 -19.77 14.66 19.67
C VAL A 87 -19.84 14.60 18.15
N GLY A 88 -20.25 15.68 17.47
CA GLY A 88 -20.31 15.70 16.00
C GLY A 88 -18.98 15.30 15.33
N ASN A 89 -17.86 15.62 15.97
CA ASN A 89 -16.51 15.22 15.55
C ASN A 89 -16.33 13.70 15.47
N ASP A 90 -16.92 12.93 16.38
CA ASP A 90 -16.81 11.48 16.41
C ASP A 90 -17.65 10.83 15.30
N ILE A 91 -18.80 11.42 14.95
CA ILE A 91 -19.64 10.96 13.84
C ILE A 91 -18.91 11.16 12.52
N VAL A 92 -18.30 12.33 12.33
CA VAL A 92 -17.53 12.61 11.12
C VAL A 92 -16.35 11.64 10.99
N ARG A 93 -15.63 11.33 12.09
CA ARG A 93 -14.58 10.30 12.07
C ARG A 93 -15.12 8.89 11.73
N LEU A 94 -16.31 8.53 12.21
CA LEU A 94 -16.96 7.26 11.88
C LEU A 94 -17.40 7.16 10.40
N LEU A 95 -17.76 8.28 9.79
CA LEU A 95 -18.16 8.32 8.37
C LEU A 95 -16.98 8.09 7.42
N GLU A 96 -15.75 8.41 7.84
CA GLU A 96 -14.55 8.23 7.02
C GLU A 96 -14.47 6.84 6.40
N PRO A 97 -14.44 5.74 7.18
CA PRO A 97 -14.21 4.42 6.60
C PRO A 97 -15.44 3.94 5.83
N ILE A 98 -16.64 4.41 6.19
CA ILE A 98 -17.89 4.09 5.48
C ILE A 98 -17.86 4.64 4.06
N ILE A 99 -17.34 5.86 3.87
CA ILE A 99 -17.28 6.54 2.58
C ILE A 99 -16.02 6.16 1.81
N ALA A 100 -14.89 5.98 2.49
CA ALA A 100 -13.62 5.61 1.86
C ALA A 100 -13.63 4.16 1.34
N MET A 101 -14.27 3.21 2.05
CA MET A 101 -14.28 1.79 1.65
C MET A 101 -14.83 1.52 0.26
N PRO A 102 -15.98 2.07 -0.15
CA PRO A 102 -16.46 1.95 -1.52
C PRO A 102 -15.43 2.42 -2.56
N LEU A 103 -14.65 3.47 -2.27
CA LEU A 103 -13.62 3.98 -3.18
C LEU A 103 -12.40 3.05 -3.26
N TYR A 104 -11.96 2.49 -2.13
CA TYR A 104 -10.90 1.47 -2.13
C TYR A 104 -11.34 0.18 -2.85
N PHE A 105 -12.60 -0.22 -2.68
CA PHE A 105 -13.16 -1.34 -3.43
C PHE A 105 -13.28 -1.03 -4.93
N ALA A 106 -13.64 0.19 -5.31
CA ALA A 106 -13.64 0.62 -6.70
C ALA A 106 -12.23 0.56 -7.33
N LEU A 107 -11.18 0.92 -6.58
CA LEU A 107 -9.79 0.72 -7.02
C LEU A 107 -9.48 -0.76 -7.26
N LEU A 108 -9.96 -1.65 -6.40
CA LEU A 108 -9.77 -3.08 -6.57
C LEU A 108 -10.52 -3.62 -7.80
N VAL A 109 -11.76 -3.19 -8.03
CA VAL A 109 -12.54 -3.57 -9.23
C VAL A 109 -11.89 -3.05 -10.50
N GLU A 110 -11.41 -1.80 -10.49
CA GLU A 110 -10.76 -1.20 -11.66
C GLU A 110 -9.44 -1.88 -12.04
N SER A 111 -8.80 -2.56 -11.09
CA SER A 111 -7.58 -3.36 -11.35
C SER A 111 -7.83 -4.58 -12.25
N LYS A 112 -9.10 -4.93 -12.49
CA LYS A 112 -9.53 -6.11 -13.26
C LYS A 112 -9.06 -7.45 -12.67
N VAL A 113 -8.67 -7.46 -11.39
CA VAL A 113 -8.26 -8.70 -10.70
C VAL A 113 -9.36 -9.77 -10.66
N PHE A 114 -10.63 -9.36 -10.79
CA PHE A 114 -11.78 -10.26 -10.81
C PHE A 114 -12.04 -10.93 -12.17
N ASP A 115 -11.32 -10.57 -13.23
CA ASP A 115 -11.42 -11.24 -14.53
C ASP A 115 -10.84 -12.66 -14.46
N ASP A 116 -9.78 -12.86 -13.66
CA ASP A 116 -9.33 -14.18 -13.25
C ASP A 116 -10.09 -14.59 -11.99
N ARG A 117 -11.01 -15.55 -12.13
CA ARG A 117 -11.84 -16.04 -11.03
C ARG A 117 -11.02 -16.44 -9.80
N ARG A 118 -9.90 -17.15 -9.97
CA ARG A 118 -9.10 -17.65 -8.84
C ARG A 118 -8.37 -16.51 -8.15
N GLN A 119 -7.71 -15.63 -8.92
CA GLN A 119 -7.04 -14.46 -8.35
C GLN A 119 -8.03 -13.52 -7.70
N GLY A 120 -9.16 -13.23 -8.35
CA GLY A 120 -10.24 -12.42 -7.83
C GLY A 120 -10.76 -12.91 -6.48
N TYR A 121 -10.98 -14.21 -6.31
CA TYR A 121 -11.38 -14.76 -5.00
C TYR A 121 -10.31 -14.58 -3.93
N ILE A 122 -9.05 -14.92 -4.22
CA ILE A 122 -7.97 -14.85 -3.22
C ILE A 122 -7.72 -13.40 -2.83
N VAL A 123 -7.48 -12.54 -3.81
CA VAL A 123 -7.19 -11.12 -3.59
C VAL A 123 -8.38 -10.41 -2.97
N GLY A 124 -9.59 -10.68 -3.46
CA GLY A 124 -10.83 -10.14 -2.90
C GLY A 124 -11.01 -10.54 -1.44
N THR A 125 -10.78 -11.81 -1.09
CA THR A 125 -10.88 -12.28 0.30
C THR A 125 -9.85 -11.59 1.20
N VAL A 126 -8.59 -11.53 0.76
CA VAL A 126 -7.52 -10.85 1.51
C VAL A 126 -7.85 -9.37 1.71
N PHE A 127 -8.33 -8.69 0.66
CA PHE A 127 -8.79 -7.31 0.75
C PHE A 127 -9.92 -7.16 1.77
N MET A 128 -10.94 -8.02 1.73
CA MET A 128 -12.08 -7.96 2.65
C MET A 128 -11.68 -8.20 4.10
N ILE A 129 -10.72 -9.09 4.38
CA ILE A 129 -10.17 -9.29 5.72
C ILE A 129 -9.50 -8.01 6.22
N PHE A 130 -8.65 -7.39 5.39
CA PHE A 130 -7.95 -6.16 5.76
C PHE A 130 -8.89 -4.95 5.89
N ALA A 131 -9.90 -4.86 5.04
CA ALA A 131 -10.99 -3.90 5.17
C ALA A 131 -11.78 -4.11 6.47
N GLY A 132 -12.00 -5.37 6.88
CA GLY A 132 -12.62 -5.70 8.15
C GLY A 132 -11.78 -5.26 9.36
N ILE A 133 -10.46 -5.42 9.31
CA ILE A 133 -9.54 -4.91 10.35
C ILE A 133 -9.62 -3.38 10.42
N TYR A 134 -9.58 -2.71 9.26
CA TYR A 134 -9.71 -1.27 9.15
C TYR A 134 -11.01 -0.74 9.76
N GLN A 135 -12.14 -1.32 9.36
CA GLN A 135 -13.47 -0.95 9.86
C GLN A 135 -13.64 -1.23 11.37
N GLN A 136 -13.10 -2.36 11.87
CA GLN A 136 -13.11 -2.64 13.30
C GLN A 136 -12.31 -1.62 14.10
N GLY A 137 -11.18 -1.15 13.59
CA GLY A 137 -10.44 -0.05 14.20
C GLY A 137 -11.31 1.19 14.39
N ALA A 138 -12.02 1.64 13.36
CA ALA A 138 -12.94 2.76 13.47
C ALA A 138 -14.12 2.47 14.43
N GLY A 139 -14.68 1.27 14.39
CA GLY A 139 -15.75 0.85 15.29
C GLY A 139 -15.33 0.87 16.76
N PHE A 140 -14.14 0.35 17.09
CA PHE A 140 -13.59 0.41 18.45
C PHE A 140 -13.29 1.84 18.88
N HIS A 141 -12.83 2.70 17.97
CA HIS A 141 -12.58 4.11 18.26
C HIS A 141 -13.88 4.80 18.69
N SER A 142 -14.92 4.64 17.86
CA SER A 142 -16.24 5.17 18.14
C SER A 142 -16.85 4.62 19.42
N ALA A 143 -16.79 3.31 19.64
CA ALA A 143 -17.27 2.69 20.88
C ALA A 143 -16.54 3.23 22.11
N SER A 144 -15.21 3.39 22.02
CA SER A 144 -14.41 3.96 23.11
C SER A 144 -14.86 5.38 23.46
N ASN A 145 -15.15 6.21 22.45
CA ASN A 145 -15.66 7.56 22.67
C ASN A 145 -17.06 7.57 23.29
N MET A 146 -17.95 6.66 22.88
CA MET A 146 -19.28 6.50 23.48
C MET A 146 -19.23 6.17 24.98
N PHE A 147 -18.25 5.38 25.42
CA PHE A 147 -18.08 5.10 26.85
C PHE A 147 -17.31 6.18 27.58
N LYS A 148 -16.32 6.80 26.93
CA LYS A 148 -15.43 7.80 27.55
C LYS A 148 -16.15 9.12 27.84
N HIS A 149 -17.00 9.62 26.94
CA HIS A 149 -17.61 10.94 27.10
C HIS A 149 -18.61 11.03 28.26
N PRO A 150 -19.59 10.11 28.42
CA PRO A 150 -20.47 10.12 29.59
C PRO A 150 -19.70 9.99 30.90
N PHE A 151 -18.64 9.19 30.87
CA PHE A 151 -17.81 8.96 32.04
C PHE A 151 -17.01 10.20 32.43
N LYS A 152 -16.46 10.91 31.44
CA LYS A 152 -15.80 12.20 31.63
C LYS A 152 -16.76 13.25 32.21
N GLU A 153 -17.96 13.35 31.66
CA GLU A 153 -18.95 14.31 32.16
C GLU A 153 -19.36 13.98 33.60
N TYR A 154 -19.58 12.69 33.93
CA TYR A 154 -19.83 12.28 35.31
C TYR A 154 -18.71 12.71 36.25
N MET A 155 -17.45 12.52 35.84
CA MET A 155 -16.28 12.95 36.61
C MET A 155 -16.23 14.47 36.81
N ASP A 156 -16.50 15.23 35.75
CA ASP A 156 -16.49 16.69 35.77
C ASP A 156 -17.61 17.25 36.68
N LEU A 157 -18.78 16.59 36.71
CA LEU A 157 -19.93 16.97 37.55
C LEU A 157 -19.80 16.50 39.01
N ASN A 158 -19.01 15.46 39.29
CA ASN A 158 -18.90 14.82 40.62
C ASN A 158 -17.44 14.73 41.11
N PRO A 159 -16.69 15.84 41.22
CA PRO A 159 -15.26 15.82 41.53
C PRO A 159 -14.94 15.19 42.90
N SER A 160 -15.85 15.29 43.88
CA SER A 160 -15.69 14.66 45.20
C SER A 160 -15.76 13.13 45.15
N ALA A 161 -16.61 12.57 44.28
CA ALA A 161 -16.68 11.13 44.07
C ALA A 161 -15.40 10.62 43.39
N VAL A 162 -14.91 11.33 42.37
CA VAL A 162 -13.66 10.99 41.67
C VAL A 162 -12.45 11.04 42.60
N ALA A 163 -12.41 11.99 43.54
CA ALA A 163 -11.32 12.10 44.50
C ALA A 163 -11.28 10.95 45.53
N THR A 164 -12.40 10.26 45.74
CA THR A 164 -12.53 9.19 46.74
C THR A 164 -12.43 7.78 46.14
N ASP A 165 -12.71 7.63 44.85
CA ASP A 165 -12.63 6.35 44.16
C ASP A 165 -11.72 6.43 42.92
N PRO A 166 -10.53 5.81 42.94
CA PRO A 166 -9.59 5.82 41.82
C PRO A 166 -10.15 5.13 40.57
N PHE A 167 -11.19 4.29 40.71
CA PHE A 167 -11.85 3.62 39.58
C PHE A 167 -12.18 4.59 38.44
N PHE A 168 -12.65 5.80 38.77
CA PHE A 168 -13.05 6.75 37.73
C PHE A 168 -11.86 7.22 36.89
N ALA A 169 -10.77 7.63 37.54
CA ALA A 169 -9.56 8.05 36.83
C ALA A 169 -8.96 6.89 36.01
N ASP A 170 -8.90 5.69 36.60
CA ASP A 170 -8.32 4.51 35.98
C ASP A 170 -9.13 4.02 34.78
N PHE A 171 -10.45 3.97 34.90
CA PHE A 171 -11.33 3.53 33.82
C PHE A 171 -11.33 4.51 32.64
N TYR A 172 -11.37 5.82 32.92
CA TYR A 172 -11.23 6.84 31.87
C TYR A 172 -9.88 6.73 31.16
N TYR A 173 -8.79 6.58 31.93
CA TYR A 173 -7.45 6.38 31.38
C TYR A 173 -7.37 5.12 30.52
N TRP A 174 -7.97 4.00 30.97
CA TRP A 174 -8.00 2.74 30.24
C TRP A 174 -8.76 2.86 28.91
N LEU A 175 -9.95 3.47 28.91
CA LEU A 175 -10.72 3.71 27.67
C LEU A 175 -9.95 4.57 26.68
N ARG A 176 -9.41 5.72 27.13
CA ARG A 176 -8.65 6.64 26.26
C ARG A 176 -7.36 5.99 25.77
N THR A 177 -6.57 5.41 26.64
CA THR A 177 -5.19 5.00 26.29
C THR A 177 -5.17 3.64 25.62
N VAL A 178 -5.88 2.66 26.17
CA VAL A 178 -5.82 1.28 25.67
C VAL A 178 -6.76 1.11 24.49
N TRP A 179 -8.05 1.42 24.64
CA TRP A 179 -9.02 1.12 23.59
C TRP A 179 -9.02 2.14 22.46
N GLU A 180 -9.13 3.42 22.76
CA GLU A 180 -9.09 4.48 21.75
C GLU A 180 -7.68 4.59 21.14
N HIS A 181 -6.62 4.88 21.89
CA HIS A 181 -5.30 5.06 21.29
C HIS A 181 -4.55 3.77 20.94
N GLY A 182 -4.57 2.76 21.81
CA GLY A 182 -3.80 1.53 21.63
C GLY A 182 -4.40 0.55 20.62
N VAL A 183 -5.65 0.15 20.81
CA VAL A 183 -6.30 -0.87 19.98
C VAL A 183 -6.86 -0.26 18.70
N SER A 184 -7.72 0.75 18.83
CA SER A 184 -8.54 1.22 17.72
C SER A 184 -7.71 1.88 16.61
N HIS A 185 -6.82 2.81 16.97
CA HIS A 185 -5.98 3.52 16.00
C HIS A 185 -4.96 2.59 15.34
N TYR A 186 -4.39 1.62 16.06
CA TYR A 186 -3.45 0.67 15.46
C TYR A 186 -4.14 -0.34 14.54
N LEU A 187 -5.33 -0.83 14.89
CA LEU A 187 -6.14 -1.65 13.96
C LEU A 187 -6.50 -0.86 12.71
N TYR A 188 -6.93 0.38 12.88
CA TYR A 188 -7.28 1.28 11.79
C TYR A 188 -6.06 1.56 10.89
N ALA A 189 -4.92 1.93 11.45
CA ALA A 189 -3.69 2.15 10.67
C ALA A 189 -3.20 0.87 9.97
N ALA A 190 -3.17 -0.26 10.68
CA ALA A 190 -2.74 -1.54 10.14
C ALA A 190 -3.65 -2.00 9.00
N GLY A 191 -4.97 -1.95 9.17
CA GLY A 191 -5.94 -2.26 8.12
C GLY A 191 -5.74 -1.39 6.88
N GLY A 192 -5.55 -0.08 7.05
CA GLY A 192 -5.29 0.87 5.97
C GLY A 192 -4.04 0.53 5.16
N VAL A 193 -2.95 0.20 5.85
CA VAL A 193 -1.70 -0.21 5.19
C VAL A 193 -1.85 -1.56 4.49
N LEU A 194 -2.46 -2.54 5.16
CA LEU A 194 -2.67 -3.88 4.59
C LEU A 194 -3.55 -3.85 3.33
N MET A 195 -4.63 -3.05 3.31
CA MET A 195 -5.41 -2.80 2.09
C MET A 195 -4.57 -2.14 1.00
N SER A 196 -3.75 -1.15 1.35
CA SER A 196 -2.82 -0.52 0.40
C SER A 196 -1.82 -1.51 -0.16
N MET A 197 -1.42 -2.53 0.60
CA MET A 197 -0.58 -3.63 0.10
C MET A 197 -1.26 -4.45 -0.99
N VAL A 198 -2.55 -4.75 -0.80
CA VAL A 198 -3.34 -5.47 -1.79
C VAL A 198 -3.48 -4.64 -3.07
N LEU A 199 -3.76 -3.34 -2.92
CA LEU A 199 -3.87 -2.44 -4.06
C LEU A 199 -2.53 -2.31 -4.82
N ALA A 200 -1.42 -2.13 -4.11
CA ALA A 200 -0.10 -2.14 -4.74
C ALA A 200 0.17 -3.47 -5.46
N TYR A 201 -0.23 -4.61 -4.88
CA TYR A 201 -0.07 -5.92 -5.49
C TYR A 201 -0.86 -6.08 -6.79
N VAL A 202 -2.15 -5.70 -6.84
CA VAL A 202 -2.96 -5.86 -8.06
C VAL A 202 -2.51 -4.92 -9.18
N TYR A 203 -1.98 -3.75 -8.86
CA TYR A 203 -1.44 -2.81 -9.83
C TYR A 203 0.06 -3.04 -10.13
N ARG A 204 0.68 -4.08 -9.57
CA ARG A 204 2.14 -4.27 -9.64
C ARG A 204 2.67 -4.33 -11.06
N ASP A 205 1.90 -4.90 -11.99
CA ASP A 205 2.28 -5.12 -13.39
C ASP A 205 1.72 -4.04 -14.32
N VAL A 206 0.90 -3.12 -13.82
CA VAL A 206 0.31 -2.02 -14.58
C VAL A 206 1.36 -0.93 -14.84
N CYS A 207 1.69 -0.71 -16.12
CA CYS A 207 2.65 0.30 -16.52
C CYS A 207 2.14 1.22 -17.65
N SER A 208 2.51 2.50 -17.62
CA SER A 208 2.36 3.37 -18.80
C SER A 208 3.50 3.06 -19.79
N PRO A 209 3.22 2.78 -21.07
CA PRO A 209 4.28 2.54 -22.03
C PRO A 209 5.05 3.83 -22.33
N GLN A 210 6.37 3.74 -22.49
CA GLN A 210 7.22 4.92 -22.72
C GLN A 210 7.17 5.39 -24.19
N PRO A 211 7.34 6.71 -24.44
CA PRO A 211 7.41 7.27 -25.79
C PRO A 211 8.57 6.71 -26.62
N HIS A 212 9.68 6.30 -26.00
CA HIS A 212 10.88 5.83 -26.72
C HIS A 212 10.71 4.43 -27.34
N THR A 213 9.74 3.66 -26.85
CA THR A 213 9.30 2.37 -27.42
C THR A 213 8.10 2.51 -28.36
N ALA A 214 7.54 3.71 -28.52
CA ALA A 214 6.36 3.95 -29.36
C ALA A 214 6.66 3.94 -30.87
N ILE A 215 7.94 3.94 -31.26
CA ILE A 215 8.36 3.93 -32.68
C ILE A 215 7.95 2.62 -33.37
N THR A 216 7.76 1.53 -32.62
CA THR A 216 7.39 0.21 -33.19
C THR A 216 5.90 -0.13 -33.09
N MET A 217 5.07 0.71 -32.45
CA MET A 217 3.62 0.48 -32.26
C MET A 217 2.73 1.53 -32.94
N SER A 218 3.26 2.35 -33.87
CA SER A 218 2.52 3.46 -34.48
C SER A 218 1.42 3.07 -35.48
N THR A 219 1.04 1.80 -35.58
CA THR A 219 -0.08 1.33 -36.42
C THR A 219 -1.34 1.00 -35.61
N ALA A 220 -1.29 1.03 -34.28
CA ALA A 220 -2.48 0.87 -33.45
C ALA A 220 -3.12 2.25 -33.15
N ARG A 221 -4.36 2.47 -33.64
CA ARG A 221 -5.26 3.53 -33.16
C ARG A 221 -5.29 3.49 -31.62
N GLY A 222 -4.56 4.37 -30.96
CA GLY A 222 -4.38 4.37 -29.49
C GLY A 222 -3.07 4.98 -28.98
N ALA A 223 -2.10 5.25 -29.87
CA ALA A 223 -0.80 5.85 -29.50
C ALA A 223 -0.89 7.28 -28.93
N ASP A 224 -1.96 8.03 -29.23
CA ASP A 224 -2.14 9.41 -28.78
C ASP A 224 -2.62 9.52 -27.31
N ASP A 225 -3.20 8.46 -26.74
CA ASP A 225 -3.66 8.40 -25.33
C ASP A 225 -2.52 8.11 -24.33
N MET A 226 -1.31 7.81 -24.82
CA MET A 226 -0.22 7.27 -24.01
C MET A 226 0.68 8.32 -23.34
N LYS A 227 0.64 9.58 -23.79
CA LYS A 227 1.38 10.66 -23.16
C LYS A 227 0.62 11.14 -21.92
N TRP A 228 1.31 11.21 -20.78
CA TRP A 228 0.75 11.82 -19.57
C TRP A 228 0.26 13.23 -19.86
N ASN A 229 -1.05 13.43 -19.83
CA ASN A 229 -1.63 14.76 -19.91
C ASN A 229 -1.38 15.50 -18.58
N MET A 230 -1.57 16.83 -18.58
CA MET A 230 -1.37 17.64 -17.37
C MET A 230 -2.30 17.19 -16.23
N GLY A 231 -3.53 16.79 -16.55
CA GLY A 231 -4.51 16.31 -15.58
C GLY A 231 -4.02 15.09 -14.80
N ASP A 232 -3.48 14.08 -15.49
CA ASP A 232 -2.96 12.85 -14.87
C ASP A 232 -1.77 13.15 -13.96
N ARG A 233 -0.88 14.08 -14.37
CA ARG A 233 0.25 14.52 -13.54
C ARG A 233 -0.22 15.22 -12.27
N VAL A 234 -1.23 16.08 -12.39
CA VAL A 234 -1.84 16.79 -11.27
C VAL A 234 -2.53 15.81 -10.32
N LEU A 235 -3.36 14.90 -10.84
CA LEU A 235 -4.03 13.87 -10.03
C LEU A 235 -3.01 13.00 -9.27
N TRP A 236 -1.97 12.53 -9.96
CA TRP A 236 -0.90 11.74 -9.36
C TRP A 236 -0.13 12.51 -8.29
N GLY A 237 0.33 13.72 -8.61
CA GLY A 237 1.16 14.53 -7.73
C GLY A 237 0.41 14.99 -6.48
N ILE A 238 -0.80 15.54 -6.64
CA ILE A 238 -1.64 15.96 -5.52
C ILE A 238 -2.04 14.74 -4.68
N GLY A 239 -2.47 13.64 -5.31
CA GLY A 239 -2.83 12.43 -4.58
C GLY A 239 -1.68 11.90 -3.72
N ALA A 240 -0.48 11.80 -4.28
CA ALA A 240 0.69 11.27 -3.56
C ALA A 240 1.10 12.20 -2.42
N LEU A 241 1.03 13.52 -2.65
CA LEU A 241 1.27 14.52 -1.62
C LEU A 241 0.28 14.40 -0.48
N LEU A 242 -1.03 14.41 -0.77
CA LEU A 242 -2.06 14.31 0.27
C LEU A 242 -1.95 13.01 1.06
N TYR A 243 -1.75 11.88 0.38
CA TYR A 243 -1.61 10.60 1.06
C TYR A 243 -0.36 10.55 1.95
N GLY A 244 0.77 11.06 1.47
CA GLY A 244 1.99 11.16 2.27
C GLY A 244 1.84 12.07 3.49
N LEU A 245 1.15 13.21 3.32
CA LEU A 245 0.84 14.13 4.42
C LEU A 245 -0.12 13.50 5.43
N ILE A 246 -1.11 12.72 4.99
CA ILE A 246 -2.02 11.98 5.89
C ILE A 246 -1.22 11.00 6.74
N ILE A 247 -0.39 10.14 6.13
CA ILE A 247 0.42 9.16 6.87
C ILE A 247 1.34 9.88 7.87
N GLY A 248 2.07 10.90 7.42
CA GLY A 248 2.99 11.66 8.27
C GLY A 248 2.27 12.37 9.42
N SER A 249 1.15 13.06 9.14
CA SER A 249 0.40 13.81 10.14
C SER A 249 -0.27 12.91 11.17
N VAL A 250 -0.82 11.77 10.74
CA VAL A 250 -1.34 10.73 11.64
C VAL A 250 -0.22 10.26 12.55
N ALA A 251 0.94 9.86 11.99
CA ALA A 251 2.06 9.31 12.78
C ALA A 251 2.54 10.23 13.92
N ILE A 252 2.61 11.54 13.71
CA ILE A 252 3.11 12.49 14.72
C ILE A 252 2.09 12.78 15.83
N ASN A 253 0.80 12.52 15.57
CA ASN A 253 -0.26 12.75 16.55
C ASN A 253 -0.47 11.56 17.51
N PHE A 254 0.05 10.37 17.19
CA PHE A 254 -0.18 9.17 18.00
C PHE A 254 0.99 8.83 18.93
N PRO A 255 0.70 8.30 20.14
CA PRO A 255 1.72 7.74 21.03
C PRO A 255 2.55 6.68 20.30
N LYS A 256 3.87 6.94 20.21
CA LYS A 256 4.84 6.11 19.46
C LYS A 256 4.50 5.92 17.97
N GLY A 257 3.61 6.74 17.41
CA GLY A 257 3.19 6.67 16.02
C GLY A 257 4.32 6.90 15.04
N SER A 258 5.29 7.76 15.38
CA SER A 258 6.50 8.00 14.57
C SER A 258 7.36 6.75 14.42
N ILE A 259 7.51 5.92 15.46
CA ILE A 259 8.24 4.65 15.41
C ILE A 259 7.53 3.68 14.48
N VAL A 260 6.22 3.53 14.66
CA VAL A 260 5.37 2.62 13.87
C VAL A 260 5.41 3.02 12.39
N ALA A 261 5.28 4.31 12.11
CA ALA A 261 5.37 4.83 10.76
C ALA A 261 6.75 4.58 10.13
N LEU A 262 7.85 4.78 10.86
CA LEU A 262 9.18 4.44 10.36
C LEU A 262 9.30 2.96 10.00
N VAL A 263 8.84 2.06 10.86
CA VAL A 263 8.87 0.62 10.58
C VAL A 263 8.08 0.31 9.31
N LEU A 264 6.87 0.84 9.16
CA LEU A 264 6.02 0.59 8.00
C LEU A 264 6.59 1.21 6.72
N ILE A 265 7.06 2.46 6.78
CA ILE A 265 7.64 3.17 5.63
C ILE A 265 8.93 2.48 5.17
N LEU A 266 9.80 2.06 6.09
CA LEU A 266 11.07 1.42 5.74
C LEU A 266 10.85 -0.04 5.30
N ALA A 267 10.12 -0.84 6.08
CA ALA A 267 9.92 -2.25 5.77
C ALA A 267 9.05 -2.44 4.52
N TYR A 268 7.91 -1.75 4.44
CA TYR A 268 6.99 -1.91 3.31
C TYR A 268 7.28 -0.92 2.18
N GLY A 269 7.37 0.37 2.48
CA GLY A 269 7.59 1.41 1.46
C GLY A 269 8.92 1.24 0.73
N ALA A 270 10.05 1.25 1.44
CA ALA A 270 11.37 1.06 0.84
C ALA A 270 11.66 -0.43 0.55
N GLY A 271 11.42 -1.31 1.54
CA GLY A 271 11.79 -2.72 1.48
C GLY A 271 10.98 -3.56 0.49
N VAL A 272 9.66 -3.36 0.40
CA VAL A 272 8.80 -4.14 -0.52
C VAL A 272 8.52 -3.37 -1.81
N VAL A 273 7.87 -2.21 -1.72
CA VAL A 273 7.46 -1.43 -2.91
C VAL A 273 8.70 -0.88 -3.62
N GLY A 274 9.61 -0.25 -2.89
CA GLY A 274 10.84 0.33 -3.44
C GLY A 274 11.72 -0.71 -4.12
N THR A 275 12.04 -1.82 -3.46
CA THR A 275 12.85 -2.88 -4.07
C THR A 275 12.18 -3.52 -5.28
N PHE A 276 10.85 -3.72 -5.25
CA PHE A 276 10.10 -4.23 -6.39
C PHE A 276 10.22 -3.30 -7.60
N VAL A 277 9.97 -2.01 -7.42
CA VAL A 277 10.07 -1.01 -8.50
C VAL A 277 11.51 -0.94 -9.03
N ILE A 278 12.52 -0.90 -8.16
CA ILE A 278 13.92 -0.87 -8.57
C ILE A 278 14.30 -2.13 -9.36
N ARG A 279 13.86 -3.32 -8.94
CA ARG A 279 14.15 -4.58 -9.65
C ARG A 279 13.50 -4.63 -11.03
N LYS A 280 12.28 -4.09 -11.17
CA LYS A 280 11.56 -4.09 -12.45
C LYS A 280 12.03 -3.00 -13.40
N GLU A 281 12.41 -1.84 -12.87
CA GLU A 281 12.63 -0.62 -13.67
C GLU A 281 14.08 -0.14 -13.69
N GLY A 282 14.93 -0.70 -12.84
CA GLY A 282 16.22 -0.13 -12.50
C GLY A 282 16.10 1.18 -11.71
N VAL A 283 17.23 1.68 -11.21
CA VAL A 283 17.28 2.93 -10.44
C VAL A 283 16.78 4.12 -11.28
N ARG A 284 17.26 4.24 -12.52
CA ARG A 284 16.85 5.33 -13.43
C ARG A 284 15.36 5.26 -13.80
N GLY A 285 14.82 4.06 -14.01
CA GLY A 285 13.40 3.89 -14.33
C GLY A 285 12.47 4.12 -13.14
N THR A 286 12.96 3.93 -11.90
CA THR A 286 12.21 4.23 -10.67
C THR A 286 11.86 5.72 -10.59
N PHE A 287 12.78 6.60 -10.99
CA PHE A 287 12.57 8.05 -11.03
C PHE A 287 11.93 8.56 -12.33
N ALA A 288 11.72 7.69 -13.32
CA ALA A 288 11.00 8.05 -14.54
C ALA A 288 9.50 8.12 -14.24
N LEU A 289 8.97 9.34 -14.19
CA LEU A 289 7.58 9.62 -13.79
C LEU A 289 6.58 8.80 -14.61
N GLY A 290 5.71 8.07 -13.91
CA GLY A 290 4.50 7.51 -14.48
C GLY A 290 4.64 6.14 -15.14
N ARG A 291 5.83 5.54 -15.11
CA ARG A 291 6.05 4.19 -15.67
C ARG A 291 5.25 3.14 -14.91
N ARG A 292 5.34 3.10 -13.59
CA ARG A 292 4.48 2.27 -12.71
C ARG A 292 3.72 3.16 -11.77
N TYR A 293 2.75 3.88 -12.32
CA TYR A 293 2.19 5.07 -11.70
C TYR A 293 1.58 4.83 -10.32
N VAL A 294 0.93 3.68 -10.07
CA VAL A 294 0.40 3.34 -8.74
C VAL A 294 1.52 3.02 -7.74
N LEU A 295 2.50 2.18 -8.10
CA LEU A 295 3.61 1.87 -7.19
C LEU A 295 4.49 3.08 -6.92
N GLN A 296 4.76 3.88 -7.94
CA GLN A 296 5.48 5.15 -7.80
C GLN A 296 4.69 6.15 -6.96
N TRP A 297 3.36 6.17 -7.07
CA TRP A 297 2.49 6.98 -6.21
C TRP A 297 2.68 6.62 -4.74
N TYR A 298 2.60 5.32 -4.41
CA TYR A 298 2.84 4.84 -3.04
C TYR A 298 4.26 5.15 -2.55
N LEU A 299 5.28 4.90 -3.38
CA LEU A 299 6.67 5.18 -3.03
C LEU A 299 6.91 6.68 -2.78
N THR A 300 6.35 7.55 -3.62
CA THR A 300 6.40 9.01 -3.43
C THR A 300 5.68 9.42 -2.16
N ALA A 301 4.48 8.91 -1.90
CA ALA A 301 3.75 9.20 -0.66
C ALA A 301 4.51 8.74 0.59
N TYR A 302 5.09 7.54 0.58
CA TYR A 302 5.94 7.05 1.68
C TYR A 302 7.21 7.87 1.86
N THR A 303 7.79 8.40 0.79
CA THR A 303 8.94 9.32 0.86
C THR A 303 8.54 10.64 1.52
N ILE A 304 7.38 11.20 1.15
CA ILE A 304 6.84 12.42 1.76
C ILE A 304 6.55 12.19 3.25
N ALA A 305 5.88 11.08 3.59
CA ALA A 305 5.62 10.69 4.97
C ALA A 305 6.92 10.53 5.77
N LEU A 306 7.97 9.94 5.18
CA LEU A 306 9.29 9.80 5.80
C LEU A 306 9.90 11.16 6.13
N ILE A 307 9.85 12.11 5.20
CA ILE A 307 10.35 13.48 5.40
C ILE A 307 9.63 14.14 6.57
N VAL A 308 8.29 14.02 6.62
CA VAL A 308 7.48 14.57 7.73
C VAL A 308 7.86 13.92 9.07
N VAL A 309 7.95 12.60 9.12
CA VAL A 309 8.27 11.85 10.34
C VAL A 309 9.69 12.14 10.83
N ILE A 310 10.69 12.17 9.95
CA ILE A 310 12.07 12.54 10.31
C ILE A 310 12.13 13.99 10.79
N GLY A 311 11.49 14.92 10.05
CA GLY A 311 11.43 16.32 10.45
C GLY A 311 10.81 16.50 11.83
N TRP A 312 9.76 15.74 12.14
CA TRP A 312 9.14 15.72 13.46
C TRP A 312 10.07 15.17 14.54
N ILE A 313 10.72 14.03 14.32
CA ILE A 313 11.65 13.45 15.30
C ILE A 313 12.77 14.43 15.66
N ILE A 314 13.29 15.15 14.66
CA ILE A 314 14.29 16.21 14.87
C ILE A 314 13.71 17.35 15.71
N HIS A 315 12.51 17.82 15.36
CA HIS A 315 11.82 18.91 16.06
C HIS A 315 11.51 18.57 17.52
N ALA A 316 10.93 17.40 17.77
CA ALA A 316 10.57 16.88 19.08
C ALA A 316 11.79 16.39 19.90
N LYS A 317 12.99 16.33 19.28
CA LYS A 317 14.23 15.81 19.88
C LYS A 317 14.10 14.36 20.38
N GLY A 318 13.26 13.57 19.74
CA GLY A 318 12.93 12.22 20.20
C GLY A 318 11.72 11.62 19.48
N PHE A 319 11.15 10.57 20.08
CA PHE A 319 9.98 9.84 19.56
C PHE A 319 8.69 10.22 20.27
N ASP A 320 8.60 11.49 20.63
CA ASP A 320 7.45 12.03 21.35
C ASP A 320 6.34 12.36 20.34
N ASN A 321 5.10 12.18 20.75
CA ASN A 321 3.95 12.64 19.98
C ASN A 321 3.74 14.16 20.17
N ARG A 322 2.80 14.74 19.43
CA ARG A 322 2.47 16.17 19.51
C ARG A 322 2.15 16.66 20.93
N GLU A 323 1.37 15.89 21.68
CA GLU A 323 0.95 16.25 23.04
C GLU A 323 2.14 16.19 24.01
N GLU A 324 2.98 15.15 23.90
CA GLU A 324 4.20 14.92 24.69
C GLU A 324 5.24 16.02 24.43
N ALA A 325 5.33 16.50 23.19
CA ALA A 325 6.19 17.63 22.80
C ALA A 325 5.65 19.00 23.24
N GLY A 326 4.49 19.05 23.91
CA GLY A 326 3.91 20.28 24.47
C GLY A 326 3.12 21.15 23.48
N ILE A 327 2.79 20.63 22.29
CA ILE A 327 1.98 21.36 21.29
C ILE A 327 0.50 21.02 21.50
N LYS A 328 -0.29 21.97 21.99
CA LYS A 328 -1.75 21.87 22.09
C LYS A 328 -2.39 22.82 21.07
N PHE A 329 -3.44 22.34 20.39
CA PHE A 329 -4.32 23.13 19.53
C PHE A 329 -5.66 23.20 20.25
#